data_AF-A0C1J1-F1
#
_entry.id   AF-A0C1J1-F1
#
_cell.length_a   1.000
_cell.length_b   1.000
_cell.length_c   1.000
_cell.angle_alpha   90.00
_cell.angle_beta   90.00
_cell.angle_gamma   90.00
#
_symmetry.space_group_name_H-M   'P 1'
#
loop_
_entity.id
_entity.type
_entity.pdbx_description
1 polymer ?
#
loop_
_entity_poly.entity_id
_entity_poly.type
_entity_poly.pdbx_seq_one_letter_code
_entity_poly.pdbx_strand_id
1 'polypeptide(L)'
;MIAKGVRFNAAKREVGKFHSTTILQFSMLCPSCKNTIVCKTDPENCDYNYTEGALSTEKATDMEFIPDPEQKIKEQSNAMYKLEREVEKVKQNNLAPVLEDLQKYRLENWKDDFEKNLMLRRKLKEDKIKDAIIEEEKNRVKNFGLPMEDLTKSELVNMSVQINQREIKEVKFQESSSRKQQREKRQEIMSQSILPSGRMSQQLQKQLEELNKKVSKLPAATRKIFKQQLMPKKNNFNF
;
A
#
# COMPACT_ATOMS: atom_id res chain seq x y z
N MET A 1 -30.70 -13.91 -19.97
CA MET A 1 -30.97 -15.18 -20.68
C MET A 1 -32.43 -15.56 -20.46
N ILE A 2 -33.14 -16.05 -21.48
CA ILE A 2 -34.55 -16.47 -21.36
C ILE A 2 -34.58 -18.00 -21.46
N ALA A 3 -35.19 -18.66 -20.47
CA ALA A 3 -35.31 -20.12 -20.48
C ALA A 3 -36.30 -20.60 -21.55
N LYS A 4 -36.11 -21.84 -22.04
CA LYS A 4 -37.04 -22.46 -22.98
C LYS A 4 -38.40 -22.70 -22.31
N GLY A 5 -39.49 -22.38 -23.01
CA GLY A 5 -40.86 -22.63 -22.53
C GLY A 5 -41.50 -21.49 -21.72
N VAL A 6 -40.85 -20.34 -21.60
CA VAL A 6 -41.45 -19.14 -20.97
C VAL A 6 -42.57 -18.60 -21.86
N ARG A 7 -43.71 -18.27 -21.25
CA ARG A 7 -44.89 -17.73 -21.94
C ARG A 7 -44.80 -16.22 -22.05
N PHE A 8 -45.19 -15.69 -23.21
CA PHE A 8 -45.20 -14.26 -23.49
C PHE A 8 -46.52 -13.83 -24.11
N ASN A 9 -46.96 -12.61 -23.77
CA ASN A 9 -47.92 -11.88 -24.58
C ASN A 9 -47.16 -11.28 -25.76
N ALA A 10 -47.45 -11.75 -26.97
CA ALA A 10 -46.77 -11.31 -28.17
C ALA A 10 -47.77 -10.77 -29.19
N ALA A 11 -47.37 -9.73 -29.92
CA ALA A 11 -48.11 -9.25 -31.08
C ALA A 11 -47.65 -10.01 -32.32
N LYS A 12 -48.61 -10.68 -32.98
CA LYS A 12 -48.42 -11.42 -34.24
C LYS A 12 -48.66 -10.50 -35.43
N ARG A 13 -47.77 -10.54 -36.41
CA ARG A 13 -47.89 -9.85 -37.71
C ARG A 13 -47.52 -10.80 -38.85
N GLU A 14 -48.14 -10.60 -40.01
CA GLU A 14 -47.77 -11.30 -41.24
C GLU A 14 -46.81 -10.41 -42.03
N VAL A 15 -45.65 -10.93 -42.41
CA VAL A 15 -44.57 -10.12 -43.02
C VAL A 15 -44.20 -10.60 -44.41
N GLY A 16 -44.47 -11.87 -44.73
CA GLY A 16 -44.21 -12.43 -46.05
C GLY A 16 -44.81 -13.82 -46.21
N LYS A 17 -44.51 -14.46 -47.34
CA LYS A 17 -44.85 -15.84 -47.62
C LYS A 17 -43.62 -16.57 -48.14
N PHE A 18 -43.44 -17.81 -47.73
CA PHE A 18 -42.49 -18.75 -48.29
C PHE A 18 -43.29 -19.82 -49.03
N HIS A 19 -43.24 -19.81 -50.36
CA HIS A 19 -44.13 -20.62 -51.21
C HIS A 19 -45.61 -20.44 -50.81
N SER A 20 -46.23 -21.44 -50.19
CA SER A 20 -47.62 -21.42 -49.74
C SER A 20 -47.80 -21.07 -48.25
N THR A 21 -46.75 -21.13 -47.43
CA THR A 21 -46.79 -20.86 -45.98
C THR A 21 -46.50 -19.40 -45.68
N THR A 22 -47.30 -18.79 -44.79
CA THR A 22 -47.10 -17.40 -44.35
C THR A 22 -45.99 -17.32 -43.31
N ILE A 23 -45.06 -16.37 -43.50
CA ILE A 23 -44.05 -16.03 -42.51
C ILE A 23 -44.67 -15.08 -41.49
N LEU A 24 -44.70 -15.54 -40.24
CA LEU A 24 -45.23 -14.81 -39.10
C LEU A 24 -44.09 -14.16 -38.33
N GLN A 25 -44.29 -12.90 -37.96
CA GLN A 25 -43.42 -12.16 -37.06
C GLN A 25 -44.11 -12.00 -35.70
N PHE A 26 -43.40 -12.38 -34.64
CA PHE A 26 -43.81 -12.21 -33.27
C PHE A 26 -42.95 -11.13 -32.62
N SER A 27 -43.59 -10.14 -32.01
CA SER A 27 -42.93 -9.10 -31.23
C SER A 27 -43.36 -9.19 -29.77
N MET A 28 -42.38 -9.25 -28.87
CA MET A 28 -42.59 -9.42 -27.43
C MET A 28 -41.55 -8.62 -26.64
N LEU A 29 -41.87 -8.29 -25.39
CA LEU A 29 -40.96 -7.57 -24.50
C LEU A 29 -40.14 -8.55 -23.66
N CYS A 30 -38.87 -8.21 -23.43
CA CYS A 30 -38.03 -8.96 -22.51
C CYS A 30 -38.52 -8.79 -21.05
N PRO A 31 -38.54 -9.84 -20.21
CA PRO A 31 -38.94 -9.70 -18.80
C PRO A 31 -37.96 -8.87 -17.97
N SER A 32 -36.68 -8.89 -18.32
CA SER A 32 -35.61 -8.25 -17.55
C SER A 32 -35.30 -6.83 -18.01
N CYS A 33 -35.54 -6.50 -19.28
CA CYS A 33 -35.27 -5.17 -19.84
C CYS A 33 -36.43 -4.70 -20.72
N LYS A 34 -36.54 -3.39 -20.96
CA LYS A 34 -37.62 -2.81 -21.79
C LYS A 34 -37.39 -2.98 -23.31
N ASN A 35 -36.50 -3.88 -23.71
CA ASN A 35 -36.20 -4.11 -25.12
C ASN A 35 -37.22 -5.05 -25.75
N THR A 36 -37.54 -4.78 -27.01
CA THR A 36 -38.41 -5.62 -27.83
C THR A 36 -37.57 -6.69 -28.52
N ILE A 37 -38.04 -7.93 -28.45
CA ILE A 37 -37.49 -9.07 -29.16
C ILE A 37 -38.41 -9.36 -30.34
N VAL A 38 -37.83 -9.49 -31.53
CA VAL A 38 -38.55 -9.78 -32.77
C VAL A 38 -38.07 -11.11 -33.34
N CYS A 39 -38.99 -12.04 -33.49
CA CYS A 39 -38.74 -13.36 -34.06
C CYS A 39 -39.60 -13.58 -35.30
N LYS A 40 -39.05 -14.21 -36.32
CA LYS A 40 -39.76 -14.64 -37.53
C LYS A 40 -39.75 -16.16 -37.63
N THR A 41 -40.82 -16.73 -38.17
CA THR A 41 -40.88 -18.15 -38.50
C THR A 41 -40.11 -18.43 -39.79
N ASP A 42 -39.17 -19.36 -39.78
CA ASP A 42 -38.42 -19.81 -40.96
C ASP A 42 -38.88 -21.21 -41.37
N PRO A 43 -39.79 -21.33 -42.35
CA PRO A 43 -40.38 -22.62 -42.74
C PRO A 43 -39.41 -23.58 -43.44
N GLU A 44 -38.27 -23.10 -43.94
CA GLU A 44 -37.24 -23.93 -44.57
C GLU A 44 -36.49 -24.81 -43.56
N ASN A 45 -36.09 -24.21 -42.42
CA ASN A 45 -35.34 -24.90 -41.36
C ASN A 45 -36.23 -25.39 -40.21
N CYS A 46 -37.55 -25.19 -40.29
CA CYS A 46 -38.50 -25.48 -39.22
C CYS A 46 -38.19 -24.76 -37.88
N ASP A 47 -37.55 -23.60 -37.97
CA ASP A 47 -36.99 -22.86 -36.84
C ASP A 47 -37.51 -21.42 -36.74
N TYR A 48 -37.11 -20.72 -35.69
CA TYR A 48 -37.35 -19.28 -35.52
C TYR A 48 -36.07 -18.49 -35.65
N ASN A 49 -36.14 -17.39 -36.40
CA ASN A 49 -35.02 -16.49 -36.60
C ASN A 49 -35.23 -15.18 -35.86
N TYR A 50 -34.26 -14.86 -35.00
CA TYR A 50 -34.28 -13.65 -34.17
C TYR A 50 -33.67 -12.52 -34.98
N THR A 51 -34.49 -11.55 -35.40
CA THR A 51 -34.04 -10.41 -36.20
C THR A 51 -33.55 -9.26 -35.32
N GLU A 52 -34.20 -9.04 -34.17
CA GLU A 52 -33.90 -7.91 -33.30
C GLU A 52 -34.00 -8.31 -31.82
N GLY A 53 -33.13 -7.71 -31.00
CA GLY A 53 -33.23 -7.72 -29.54
C GLY A 53 -32.82 -9.03 -28.85
N ALA A 54 -32.56 -10.11 -29.58
CA ALA A 54 -32.09 -11.37 -29.02
C ALA A 54 -31.20 -12.13 -30.00
N LEU A 55 -30.36 -13.00 -29.45
CA LEU A 55 -29.56 -13.99 -30.17
C LEU A 55 -29.88 -15.38 -29.60
N SER A 56 -29.88 -16.39 -30.47
CA SER A 56 -29.98 -17.80 -30.02
C SER A 56 -28.75 -18.15 -29.19
N THR A 57 -28.93 -18.97 -28.15
CA THR A 57 -27.84 -19.42 -27.28
C THR A 57 -26.74 -20.17 -28.04
N GLU A 58 -27.13 -20.93 -29.07
CA GLU A 58 -26.16 -21.62 -29.96
C GLU A 58 -25.27 -20.61 -30.68
N LYS A 59 -25.88 -19.58 -31.29
CA LYS A 59 -25.15 -18.50 -31.99
C LYS A 59 -24.39 -17.57 -31.02
N ALA A 60 -24.85 -17.44 -29.78
CA ALA A 60 -24.17 -16.62 -28.76
C ALA A 60 -22.86 -17.26 -28.29
N THR A 61 -22.81 -18.59 -28.23
CA THR A 61 -21.56 -19.33 -27.91
C THR A 61 -20.51 -19.10 -28.98
N ASP A 62 -20.92 -19.01 -30.24
CA ASP A 62 -20.03 -18.72 -31.38
C ASP A 62 -19.58 -17.25 -31.45
N MET A 63 -20.28 -16.32 -30.78
CA MET A 63 -19.91 -14.88 -30.82
C MET A 63 -18.65 -14.55 -30.00
N GLU A 64 -18.24 -15.42 -29.07
CA GLU A 64 -16.95 -15.26 -28.36
C GLU A 64 -15.76 -15.64 -29.25
N PHE A 65 -16.01 -16.30 -30.38
CA PHE A 65 -15.00 -16.61 -31.38
C PHE A 65 -15.59 -16.30 -32.75
N ILE A 66 -15.60 -15.02 -33.12
CA ILE A 66 -15.72 -14.63 -34.53
C ILE A 66 -14.29 -14.66 -35.08
N PRO A 67 -13.79 -15.75 -35.71
CA PRO A 67 -12.64 -15.60 -36.57
C PRO A 67 -13.01 -14.55 -37.60
N ASP A 68 -12.06 -13.66 -37.88
CA ASP A 68 -12.15 -12.74 -39.01
C ASP A 68 -12.72 -13.51 -40.23
N PRO A 69 -13.68 -12.95 -40.97
CA PRO A 69 -14.29 -13.65 -42.11
C PRO A 69 -13.21 -14.13 -43.10
N GLU A 70 -12.11 -13.40 -43.22
CA GLU A 70 -10.93 -13.79 -43.99
C GLU A 70 -10.24 -15.05 -43.47
N GLN A 71 -10.16 -15.23 -42.15
CA GLN A 71 -9.57 -16.43 -41.55
C GLN A 71 -10.43 -17.66 -41.82
N LYS A 72 -11.76 -17.54 -41.72
CA LYS A 72 -12.68 -18.64 -42.09
C LYS A 72 -12.52 -19.03 -43.57
N ILE A 73 -12.40 -18.05 -44.46
CA ILE A 73 -12.17 -18.31 -45.89
C ILE A 73 -10.82 -19.02 -46.10
N LYS A 74 -9.75 -18.60 -45.41
CA LYS A 74 -8.43 -19.24 -45.48
C LYS A 74 -8.43 -20.67 -44.94
N GLU A 75 -9.16 -20.93 -43.85
CA GLU A 75 -9.33 -22.28 -43.28
C GLU A 75 -10.14 -23.21 -44.19
N GLN A 76 -11.15 -22.68 -44.88
CA GLN A 76 -11.98 -23.46 -45.81
C GLN A 76 -11.28 -23.69 -47.16
N SER A 77 -10.47 -22.72 -47.62
CA SER A 77 -9.76 -22.81 -48.91
C SER A 77 -8.45 -23.58 -48.84
N ASN A 78 -7.72 -23.53 -47.72
CA ASN A 78 -6.39 -24.14 -47.60
C ASN A 78 -6.34 -25.23 -46.53
N ALA A 79 -6.30 -26.49 -46.97
CA ALA A 79 -6.14 -27.64 -46.09
C ALA A 79 -4.84 -27.61 -45.27
N MET A 80 -3.75 -27.05 -45.82
CA MET A 80 -2.47 -26.90 -45.11
C MET A 80 -2.55 -25.91 -43.94
N TYR A 81 -3.27 -24.79 -44.12
CA TYR A 81 -3.44 -23.79 -43.06
C TYR A 81 -4.19 -24.36 -41.85
N LYS A 82 -5.20 -25.21 -42.10
CA LYS A 82 -5.89 -25.94 -41.04
C LYS A 82 -4.94 -26.86 -40.27
N LEU A 83 -4.08 -27.58 -40.99
CA LEU A 83 -3.11 -28.50 -40.40
C LEU A 83 -2.09 -27.77 -39.52
N GLU A 84 -1.57 -26.62 -39.98
CA GLU A 84 -0.64 -25.78 -39.21
C GLU A 84 -1.28 -25.31 -37.90
N ARG A 85 -2.55 -24.88 -37.95
CA ARG A 85 -3.30 -24.44 -36.77
C ARG A 85 -3.58 -25.58 -35.79
N GLU A 86 -3.82 -26.79 -36.30
CA GLU A 86 -3.93 -27.99 -35.46
C GLU A 86 -2.61 -28.31 -34.75
N VAL A 87 -1.48 -28.21 -35.45
CA VAL A 87 -0.14 -28.37 -34.85
C VAL A 87 0.14 -27.30 -33.79
N GLU A 88 -0.27 -26.05 -34.02
CA GLU A 88 -0.17 -24.98 -33.00
C GLU A 88 -1.02 -25.27 -31.76
N LYS A 89 -2.24 -25.78 -31.91
CA LYS A 89 -3.07 -26.21 -30.78
C LYS A 89 -2.41 -27.32 -29.98
N VAL A 90 -1.76 -28.28 -30.64
CA VAL A 90 -1.00 -29.33 -29.95
C VAL A 90 0.17 -28.73 -29.16
N LYS A 91 0.90 -27.76 -29.73
CA LYS A 91 1.96 -27.04 -29.01
C LYS A 91 1.42 -26.31 -27.78
N GLN A 92 0.26 -25.66 -27.89
CA GLN A 92 -0.39 -25.00 -26.76
C GLN A 92 -0.79 -25.99 -25.67
N ASN A 93 -1.35 -27.15 -26.05
CA ASN A 93 -1.71 -28.20 -25.09
C ASN A 93 -0.49 -28.79 -24.38
N ASN A 94 0.66 -28.87 -25.06
CA ASN A 94 1.92 -29.29 -24.42
C ASN A 94 2.43 -28.27 -23.38
N LEU A 95 2.01 -27.00 -23.45
CA LEU A 95 2.33 -25.98 -22.45
C LEU A 95 1.40 -26.04 -21.22
N ALA A 96 0.23 -26.65 -21.33
CA ALA A 96 -0.71 -26.80 -20.24
C ALA A 96 -0.11 -27.45 -18.96
N PRO A 97 0.64 -28.57 -19.02
CA PRO A 97 1.26 -29.15 -17.82
C PRO A 97 2.30 -28.20 -17.20
N VAL A 98 3.07 -27.49 -18.03
CA VAL A 98 4.04 -26.50 -17.54
C VAL A 98 3.35 -25.37 -16.77
N LEU A 99 2.20 -24.89 -17.28
CA LEU A 99 1.39 -23.89 -16.59
C LEU A 99 0.82 -24.43 -15.27
N GLU A 100 0.38 -25.68 -15.25
CA GLU A 100 -0.11 -26.33 -14.05
C GLU A 100 0.98 -26.46 -12.98
N ASP A 101 2.20 -26.82 -13.38
CA ASP A 101 3.37 -26.87 -12.50
C ASP A 101 3.72 -25.49 -11.94
N LEU A 102 3.68 -24.44 -12.76
CA LEU A 102 3.88 -23.06 -12.31
C LEU A 102 2.79 -22.61 -11.33
N GLN A 103 1.54 -23.02 -11.55
CA GLN A 103 0.44 -22.74 -10.62
C GLN A 103 0.65 -23.46 -9.29
N LYS A 104 1.01 -24.75 -9.30
CA LYS A 104 1.34 -25.52 -8.10
C LYS A 104 2.50 -24.87 -7.33
N TYR A 105 3.58 -24.51 -8.03
CA TYR A 105 4.71 -23.82 -7.46
C TYR A 105 4.32 -22.49 -6.79
N ARG A 106 3.46 -21.69 -7.44
CA ARG A 106 2.95 -20.44 -6.88
C ARG A 106 2.14 -20.69 -5.61
N LEU A 107 1.21 -21.64 -5.65
CA LEU A 107 0.36 -21.98 -4.50
C LEU A 107 1.22 -22.46 -3.33
N GLU A 108 2.20 -23.32 -3.56
CA GLU A 108 3.10 -23.80 -2.51
C GLU A 108 3.95 -22.67 -1.93
N ASN A 109 4.52 -21.81 -2.77
CA ASN A 109 5.36 -20.72 -2.31
C ASN A 109 4.59 -19.61 -1.58
N TRP A 110 3.31 -19.41 -1.87
CA TRP A 110 2.48 -18.34 -1.31
C TRP A 110 1.50 -18.84 -0.25
N LYS A 111 1.69 -20.06 0.27
CA LYS A 111 0.93 -20.57 1.43
C LYS A 111 1.26 -19.83 2.72
N ASP A 112 2.52 -19.44 2.91
CA ASP A 112 2.98 -18.68 4.08
C ASP A 112 3.60 -17.34 3.65
N ASP A 113 2.74 -16.32 3.56
CA ASP A 113 3.15 -14.95 3.25
C ASP A 113 4.09 -14.35 4.31
N PHE A 114 3.99 -14.80 5.57
CA PHE A 114 4.77 -14.24 6.67
C PHE A 114 6.24 -14.67 6.59
N GLU A 115 6.50 -15.96 6.37
CA GLU A 115 7.86 -16.48 6.22
C GLU A 115 8.59 -15.84 5.03
N LYS A 116 7.91 -15.70 3.88
CA LYS A 116 8.46 -15.03 2.70
C LYS A 116 8.77 -13.56 2.96
N ASN A 117 7.86 -12.82 3.60
CA ASN A 117 8.10 -11.42 3.97
C ASN A 117 9.26 -11.28 4.96
N LEU A 118 9.40 -12.20 5.92
CA LEU A 118 10.52 -12.24 6.83
C LEU A 118 11.84 -12.45 6.09
N MET A 119 11.89 -13.41 5.16
CA MET A 119 13.06 -13.67 4.31
C MET A 119 13.45 -12.45 3.49
N LEU A 120 12.48 -11.78 2.85
CA LEU A 120 12.72 -10.58 2.04
C LEU A 120 13.23 -9.41 2.91
N ARG A 121 12.65 -9.21 4.09
CA ARG A 121 13.11 -8.17 5.04
C ARG A 121 14.51 -8.44 5.57
N ARG A 122 14.88 -9.71 5.78
CA ARG A 122 16.25 -10.10 6.16
C ARG A 122 17.23 -9.77 5.04
N LYS A 123 16.96 -10.20 3.81
CA LYS A 123 17.78 -9.87 2.62
C LYS A 123 17.94 -8.36 2.44
N LEU A 124 16.85 -7.60 2.50
CA LEU A 124 16.90 -6.14 2.39
C LEU A 124 17.74 -5.49 3.49
N LYS A 125 17.71 -6.02 4.72
CA LYS A 125 18.57 -5.52 5.80
C LYS A 125 20.03 -5.82 5.52
N GLU A 126 20.35 -7.04 5.08
CA GLU A 126 21.72 -7.43 4.72
C GLU A 126 22.25 -6.57 3.57
N ASP A 127 21.43 -6.34 2.54
CA ASP A 127 21.81 -5.53 1.38
C ASP A 127 22.02 -4.07 1.79
N LYS A 128 21.15 -3.51 2.63
CA LYS A 128 21.36 -2.16 3.20
C LYS A 128 22.65 -2.04 4.01
N ILE A 129 23.01 -3.07 4.77
CA ILE A 129 24.27 -3.09 5.52
C ILE A 129 25.46 -3.12 4.55
N LYS A 130 25.40 -3.97 3.52
CA LYS A 130 26.44 -4.04 2.48
C LYS A 130 26.58 -2.71 1.75
N ASP A 131 25.47 -2.10 1.36
CA ASP A 131 25.45 -0.81 0.67
C ASP A 131 26.05 0.29 1.55
N ALA A 132 25.73 0.31 2.85
CA ALA A 132 26.33 1.26 3.80
C ALA A 132 27.84 1.06 3.94
N ILE A 133 28.33 -0.18 4.03
CA ILE A 133 29.77 -0.49 4.07
C ILE A 133 30.45 0.00 2.77
N ILE A 134 29.83 -0.26 1.61
CA ILE A 134 30.35 0.18 0.30
C ILE A 134 30.37 1.71 0.20
N GLU A 135 29.34 2.40 0.71
CA GLU A 135 29.30 3.86 0.77
C GLU A 135 30.36 4.43 1.72
N GLU A 136 30.58 3.81 2.88
CA GLU A 136 31.67 4.18 3.79
C GLU A 136 33.05 3.98 3.14
N GLU A 137 33.28 2.88 2.42
CA GLU A 137 34.52 2.64 1.67
C GLU A 137 34.75 3.67 0.56
N LYS A 138 33.68 4.12 -0.12
CA LYS A 138 33.76 5.17 -1.14
C LYS A 138 33.99 6.56 -0.54
N ASN A 139 33.36 6.84 0.60
CA ASN A 139 33.44 8.13 1.31
C ASN A 139 34.70 8.25 2.17
N ARG A 140 35.39 7.14 2.46
CA ARG A 140 36.76 7.19 2.97
C ARG A 140 37.59 7.92 1.93
N VAL A 141 37.98 9.15 2.29
CA VAL A 141 38.94 9.94 1.51
C VAL A 141 40.13 9.03 1.25
N LYS A 142 40.38 8.68 -0.01
CA LYS A 142 41.57 7.97 -0.44
C LYS A 142 42.75 8.92 -0.23
N ASN A 143 43.18 9.03 1.02
CA ASN A 143 44.43 9.67 1.35
C ASN A 143 45.48 8.82 0.66
N PHE A 144 46.14 9.38 -0.37
CA PHE A 144 47.38 8.85 -0.93
C PHE A 144 48.56 8.94 0.06
N GLY A 145 48.27 8.96 1.36
CA GLY A 145 49.24 8.92 2.45
C GLY A 145 49.35 7.49 2.95
N LEU A 146 50.59 7.03 3.11
CA LEU A 146 50.98 5.69 3.55
C LEU A 146 50.06 5.10 4.63
N PRO A 147 49.79 3.78 4.59
CA PRO A 147 48.96 3.12 5.58
C PRO A 147 49.60 3.31 6.96
N MET A 148 48.88 3.96 7.87
CA MET A 148 49.19 3.91 9.30
C MET A 148 48.85 2.49 9.76
N GLU A 149 49.88 1.76 10.16
CA GLU A 149 49.76 0.44 10.75
C GLU A 149 48.97 0.55 12.06
N ASP A 150 47.98 -0.34 12.25
CA ASP A 150 47.17 -0.36 13.46
C ASP A 150 48.04 -0.86 14.63
N LEU A 151 48.76 0.06 15.27
CA LEU A 151 49.56 -0.26 16.45
C LEU A 151 48.65 -0.81 17.55
N THR A 152 49.08 -1.94 18.12
CA THR A 152 48.36 -2.60 19.21
C THR A 152 48.37 -1.72 20.46
N LYS A 153 47.32 -1.82 21.30
CA LYS A 153 47.13 -0.98 22.51
C LYS A 153 48.37 -0.88 23.42
N SER A 154 49.23 -1.89 23.40
CA SER A 154 50.51 -1.92 24.13
C SER A 154 51.50 -0.82 23.71
N GLU A 155 51.50 -0.39 22.46
CA GLU A 155 52.47 0.60 21.96
C GLU A 155 52.02 2.04 22.22
N LEU A 156 50.70 2.28 22.23
CA LEU A 156 50.10 3.58 22.63
C LEU A 156 50.40 3.93 24.10
N VAL A 157 50.49 2.92 24.97
CA VAL A 157 50.84 3.11 26.38
C VAL A 157 52.26 3.66 26.52
N ASN A 158 53.22 3.12 25.77
CA ASN A 158 54.62 3.54 25.83
C ASN A 158 54.82 4.99 25.33
N MET A 159 54.04 5.41 24.34
CA MET A 159 54.09 6.79 23.81
C MET A 159 53.38 7.80 24.72
N SER A 160 52.31 7.39 25.43
CA SER A 160 51.59 8.26 26.38
C SER A 160 52.39 8.60 27.64
N VAL A 161 53.29 7.71 28.08
CA VAL A 161 54.15 7.96 29.25
C VAL A 161 55.11 9.14 29.03
N GLN A 162 55.51 9.40 27.78
CA GLN A 162 56.41 10.51 27.46
C GLN A 162 55.73 11.88 27.40
N ILE A 163 54.42 11.92 27.08
CA ILE A 163 53.67 13.16 26.86
C ILE A 163 53.08 13.70 28.18
N ASN A 164 52.73 12.81 29.12
CA ASN A 164 52.01 13.17 30.35
C ASN A 164 52.83 13.95 31.40
N GLN A 165 54.15 14.11 31.22
CA GLN A 165 54.99 14.84 32.17
C GLN A 165 55.14 16.33 31.86
N ARG A 166 54.75 16.82 30.68
CA ARG A 166 55.12 18.20 30.27
C ARG A 166 53.98 19.22 30.21
N GLU A 167 52.69 18.86 30.12
CA GLU A 167 51.64 19.88 29.87
C GLU A 167 50.26 19.62 30.52
N ILE A 168 50.19 19.27 31.83
CA ILE A 168 48.90 19.15 32.55
C ILE A 168 48.83 20.15 33.73
N LYS A 169 49.10 21.43 33.48
CA LYS A 169 48.85 22.46 34.52
C LYS A 169 48.01 23.65 34.12
N GLU A 170 47.73 23.95 32.85
CA GLU A 170 46.91 25.13 32.51
C GLU A 170 46.06 24.94 31.24
N VAL A 171 44.94 24.20 31.34
CA VAL A 171 43.87 24.31 30.34
C VAL A 171 42.53 24.51 31.05
N LYS A 172 42.14 25.77 31.24
CA LYS A 172 40.75 26.12 31.55
C LYS A 172 39.96 26.06 30.25
N PHE A 173 39.16 25.03 30.07
CA PHE A 173 38.31 24.85 28.90
C PHE A 173 37.20 25.92 28.90
N GLN A 174 37.26 26.89 27.99
CA GLN A 174 36.15 27.81 27.77
C GLN A 174 35.03 27.06 27.04
N GLU A 175 33.88 26.88 27.70
CA GLU A 175 32.71 26.29 27.03
C GLU A 175 32.23 27.23 25.91
N SER A 176 32.19 26.72 24.68
CA SER A 176 31.62 27.44 23.54
C SER A 176 30.17 27.86 23.84
N SER A 177 29.79 29.10 23.49
CA SER A 177 28.44 29.66 23.70
C SER A 177 27.29 28.71 23.28
N SER A 178 27.50 27.96 22.19
CA SER A 178 26.54 26.95 21.71
C SER A 178 26.25 25.81 22.70
N ARG A 179 27.24 25.35 23.46
CA ARG A 179 27.06 24.27 24.45
C ARG A 179 26.29 24.75 25.68
N LYS A 180 26.52 26.00 26.10
CA LYS A 180 25.76 26.62 27.19
C LYS A 180 24.28 26.77 26.82
N GLN A 181 23.99 27.27 25.62
CA GLN A 181 22.62 27.40 25.11
C GLN A 181 21.91 26.05 24.97
N GLN A 182 22.61 25.01 24.52
CA GLN A 182 22.03 23.65 24.43
C GLN A 182 21.67 23.09 25.80
N ARG A 183 22.48 23.38 26.83
CA ARG A 183 22.23 22.94 28.20
C ARG A 183 21.04 23.67 28.82
N GLU A 184 20.93 24.97 28.59
CA GLU A 184 19.77 25.78 29.02
C GLU A 184 18.47 25.28 28.35
N LYS A 185 18.47 25.03 27.03
CA LYS A 185 17.32 24.46 26.32
C LYS A 185 16.91 23.08 26.85
N ARG A 186 17.88 22.23 27.21
CA ARG A 186 17.58 20.92 27.83
C ARG A 186 16.94 21.08 29.20
N GLN A 187 17.41 22.03 30.01
CA GLN A 187 16.81 22.33 31.31
C GLN A 187 15.37 22.85 31.16
N GLU A 188 15.09 23.71 30.18
CA GLU A 188 13.73 24.16 29.87
C GLU A 188 12.81 23.01 29.48
N ILE A 189 13.24 22.14 28.56
CA ILE A 189 12.43 20.97 28.14
C ILE A 189 12.14 20.04 29.32
N MET A 190 13.14 19.79 30.18
CA MET A 190 12.95 18.96 31.38
C MET A 190 12.01 19.59 32.42
N SER A 191 11.90 20.93 32.43
CA SER A 191 10.99 21.65 33.32
C SER A 191 9.55 21.72 32.81
N GLN A 192 9.31 21.40 31.53
CA GLN A 192 7.98 21.39 30.94
C GLN A 192 7.23 20.10 31.28
N SER A 193 5.94 20.23 31.60
CA SER A 193 5.06 19.09 31.83
C SER A 193 4.78 18.35 30.53
N ILE A 194 4.93 17.03 30.54
CA ILE A 194 4.77 16.15 29.37
C ILE A 194 3.28 15.82 29.12
N LEU A 195 2.38 16.21 30.03
CA LEU A 195 0.94 15.90 29.93
C LEU A 195 0.16 17.05 29.26
N PRO A 196 -0.83 16.73 28.40
CA PRO A 196 -1.68 17.74 27.79
C PRO A 196 -2.60 18.36 28.85
N SER A 197 -2.41 19.65 29.12
CA SER A 197 -3.25 20.42 30.06
C SER A 197 -4.68 20.51 29.52
N GLY A 198 -5.64 19.80 30.14
CA GLY A 198 -7.06 19.93 29.79
C GLY A 198 -7.58 21.35 30.06
N ARG A 199 -8.62 21.81 29.33
CA ARG A 199 -9.16 23.19 29.42
C ARG A 199 -9.40 23.69 30.86
N MET A 200 -9.83 22.81 31.76
CA MET A 200 -10.04 23.14 33.18
C MET A 200 -8.74 23.52 33.91
N SER A 201 -7.63 22.83 33.62
CA SER A 201 -6.32 23.12 34.22
C SER A 201 -5.73 24.44 33.74
N GLN A 202 -5.97 24.81 32.48
CA GLN A 202 -5.53 26.10 31.92
C GLN A 202 -6.31 27.27 32.53
N GLN A 203 -7.59 27.08 32.84
CA GLN A 203 -8.42 28.10 33.46
C GLN A 203 -8.01 28.32 34.93
N LEU A 204 -7.69 27.25 35.67
CA LEU A 204 -7.13 27.33 37.02
C LEU A 204 -5.74 27.98 37.02
N GLN A 205 -4.88 27.65 36.06
CA GLN A 205 -3.55 28.24 35.92
C GLN A 205 -3.62 29.75 35.62
N LYS A 206 -4.54 30.16 34.72
CA LYS A 206 -4.79 31.59 34.44
C LYS A 206 -5.33 32.32 35.66
N GLN A 207 -6.23 31.70 36.42
CA GLN A 207 -6.73 32.27 37.68
C GLN A 207 -5.61 32.39 38.73
N LEU A 208 -4.73 31.39 38.85
CA LEU A 208 -3.56 31.45 39.75
C LEU A 208 -2.57 32.54 39.33
N GLU A 209 -2.30 32.70 38.03
CA GLU A 209 -1.45 33.78 37.52
C GLU A 209 -2.06 35.17 37.75
N GLU A 210 -3.36 35.33 37.56
CA GLU A 210 -4.07 36.59 37.86
C GLU A 210 -4.05 36.91 39.36
N LEU A 211 -4.27 35.90 40.22
CA LEU A 211 -4.18 36.07 41.67
C LEU A 211 -2.75 36.45 42.08
N ASN A 212 -1.73 35.80 41.52
CA ASN A 212 -0.33 36.16 41.78
C ASN A 212 0.03 37.57 41.30
N LYS A 213 -0.51 38.02 40.16
CA LYS A 213 -0.37 39.41 39.67
C LYS A 213 -1.09 40.43 40.56
N LYS A 214 -2.22 40.06 41.17
CA LYS A 214 -2.94 40.91 42.14
C LYS A 214 -2.16 41.00 43.45
N VAL A 215 -1.64 39.88 43.95
CA VAL A 215 -0.78 39.82 45.15
C VAL A 215 0.52 40.62 44.94
N SER A 216 1.11 40.57 43.74
CA SER A 216 2.31 41.35 43.39
C SER A 216 2.06 42.85 43.19
N LYS A 217 0.82 43.33 43.35
CA LYS A 217 0.45 44.76 43.33
C LYS A 217 0.10 45.34 44.70
N LEU A 218 -0.07 44.49 45.72
CA LEU A 218 -0.35 44.93 47.10
C LEU A 218 0.89 45.57 47.76
N PRO A 219 0.75 46.42 48.80
CA PRO A 219 1.90 46.95 49.53
C PRO A 219 2.73 45.84 50.21
N ALA A 220 4.04 46.06 50.39
CA ALA A 220 4.98 45.01 50.81
C ALA A 220 4.64 44.37 52.18
N ALA A 221 4.02 45.13 53.09
CA ALA A 221 3.58 44.65 54.39
C ALA A 221 2.45 43.60 54.29
N THR A 222 1.48 43.80 53.40
CA THR A 222 0.35 42.87 53.21
C THR A 222 0.76 41.63 52.41
N ARG A 223 1.74 41.73 51.50
CA ARG A 223 2.33 40.57 50.81
C ARG A 223 3.00 39.59 51.77
N LYS A 224 3.69 40.09 52.79
CA LYS A 224 4.34 39.25 53.82
C LYS A 224 3.30 38.47 54.65
N ILE A 225 2.20 39.12 55.03
CA ILE A 225 1.10 38.51 55.79
C ILE A 225 0.42 37.41 54.96
N PHE A 226 0.12 37.69 53.69
CA PHE A 226 -0.49 36.72 52.77
C PHE A 226 0.39 35.48 52.58
N LYS A 227 1.72 35.67 52.47
CA LYS A 227 2.69 34.59 52.34
C LYS A 227 2.86 33.77 53.63
N GLN A 228 2.68 34.38 54.80
CA GLN A 228 2.68 33.69 56.09
C GLN A 228 1.43 32.84 56.33
N GLN A 229 0.26 33.30 55.87
CA GLN A 229 -1.01 32.57 56.03
C GLN A 229 -1.15 31.37 55.07
N LEU A 230 -0.49 31.40 53.91
CA LEU A 230 -0.50 30.33 52.90
C LEU A 230 0.54 29.22 53.14
N MET A 231 1.41 29.36 54.14
CA MET A 231 2.31 28.25 54.48
C MET A 231 1.51 27.18 55.24
N PRO A 232 1.49 25.92 54.77
CA PRO A 232 0.86 24.86 55.54
C PRO A 232 1.57 24.77 56.90
N LYS A 233 0.81 24.86 57.99
CA LYS A 233 1.32 24.48 59.32
C LYS A 233 1.83 23.05 59.16
N LYS A 234 3.14 22.84 59.41
CA LYS A 234 3.75 21.51 59.38
C LYS A 234 3.06 20.66 60.46
N ASN A 235 2.04 19.92 60.07
CA ASN A 235 1.54 18.81 60.87
C ASN A 235 2.59 17.71 60.75
N ASN A 236 3.40 17.57 61.78
CA ASN A 236 4.30 16.43 61.93
C ASN A 236 3.43 15.17 62.11
N PHE A 237 3.24 14.41 61.02
CA PHE A 237 2.93 13.00 61.12
C PHE A 237 4.23 12.24 60.88
N ASN A 238 4.78 11.70 61.96
CA ASN A 238 5.83 10.69 61.92
C ASN A 238 5.23 9.38 61.38
N PHE A 239 5.90 8.79 60.39
CA PHE A 239 5.92 7.36 60.15
C PHE A 239 7.38 6.92 60.15
#